data_AF-A0A2U2DRF6-F1
#
_entry.id   AF-A0A2U2DRF6-F1
#
_cell.length_a   1.000
_cell.length_b   1.000
_cell.length_c   1.000
_cell.angle_alpha   90.00
_cell.angle_beta   90.00
_cell.angle_gamma   90.00
#
_symmetry.space_group_name_H-M   'P 1'
#
loop_
_entity.id
_entity.type
_entity.pdbx_description
1 polymer ?
#
loop_
_entity_poly.entity_id
_entity_poly.type
_entity_poly.pdbx_seq_one_letter_code
_entity_poly.pdbx_strand_id
1 'polypeptide(L)' 'MTDIPKDNVEGVDIPRLPVGTPVVKVLGYPFPGTVVSTFHTLSGQERFVVEATGEAYRGMLHIFNGDQLRATTEGTDR' A
#
# COMPACT_ATOMS: atom_id res chain seq x y z
N MET A 1 -9.82 -17.43 18.03
CA MET A 1 -8.45 -16.97 17.73
C MET A 1 -8.23 -17.27 16.26
N THR A 2 -8.67 -16.35 15.40
CA THR A 2 -8.66 -16.57 13.95
C THR A 2 -7.23 -16.44 13.47
N ASP A 3 -6.70 -17.52 12.91
CA ASP A 3 -5.43 -17.52 12.17
C ASP A 3 -5.46 -16.39 11.15
N ILE A 4 -4.60 -15.39 11.36
CA ILE A 4 -4.25 -14.42 10.34
C ILE A 4 -3.52 -15.21 9.26
N PRO A 5 -4.00 -15.28 8.00
CA PRO A 5 -3.28 -15.96 6.95
C PRO A 5 -1.87 -15.38 6.86
N LYS A 6 -0.89 -16.22 7.21
CA LYS A 6 0.52 -15.90 7.07
C LYS A 6 0.88 -16.02 5.60
N ASP A 7 1.32 -14.88 5.09
CA ASP A 7 2.29 -14.74 4.02
C ASP A 7 1.79 -15.04 2.59
N ASN A 8 1.89 -13.99 1.77
CA ASN A 8 2.39 -13.97 0.40
C ASN A 8 2.06 -15.20 -0.47
N VAL A 9 1.26 -14.96 -1.51
CA VAL A 9 1.16 -15.84 -2.67
C VAL A 9 2.57 -16.21 -3.14
N GLU A 10 2.89 -17.51 -3.18
CA GLU A 10 4.21 -18.01 -3.57
C GLU A 10 4.66 -17.36 -4.89
N GLY A 11 5.84 -16.74 -4.87
CA GLY A 11 6.48 -16.14 -6.05
C GLY A 11 6.27 -14.64 -6.25
N VAL A 12 5.48 -13.96 -5.42
CA VAL A 12 5.39 -12.49 -5.41
C VAL A 12 5.88 -11.97 -4.07
N ASP A 13 7.04 -11.33 -4.07
CA ASP A 13 7.54 -10.60 -2.90
C ASP A 13 6.72 -9.32 -2.74
N ILE A 14 5.51 -9.44 -2.18
CA ILE A 14 4.66 -8.29 -1.87
C ILE A 14 5.32 -7.62 -0.66
N PRO A 15 5.88 -6.40 -0.81
CA PRO A 15 6.44 -5.69 0.32
C PRO A 15 5.31 -5.52 1.34
N ARG A 16 5.53 -5.92 2.60
CA ARG A 16 4.64 -5.48 3.67
C ARG A 16 4.74 -3.96 3.70
N LEU A 17 3.62 -3.27 3.47
CA LEU A 17 3.52 -1.81 3.53
C LEU A 17 2.70 -1.42 4.78
N PRO A 18 3.34 -1.30 5.96
CA PRO A 18 2.66 -0.83 7.16
C PRO A 18 1.96 0.51 6.95
N VAL A 19 0.94 0.78 7.78
CA VAL A 19 0.38 2.13 7.90
C VAL A 19 1.50 3.13 8.24
N GLY A 20 1.51 4.27 7.55
CA GLY A 20 2.57 5.27 7.59
C GLY A 20 3.61 5.12 6.48
N THR A 21 3.62 4.03 5.72
CA THR A 21 4.59 3.83 4.64
C THR A 21 4.34 4.80 3.48
N PRO A 22 5.33 5.63 3.10
CA PRO A 22 5.28 6.43 1.88
C PRO A 22 5.36 5.51 0.66
N VAL A 23 4.49 5.72 -0.31
CA VAL A 23 4.38 4.87 -1.50
C VAL A 23 4.17 5.68 -2.77
N VAL A 24 4.52 5.06 -3.89
CA VAL A 24 4.14 5.51 -5.23
C VAL A 24 3.58 4.34 -6.05
N LYS A 25 2.64 4.63 -6.93
CA LYS A 25 2.13 3.65 -7.89
C LYS A 25 3.20 3.27 -8.93
N VAL A 26 3.38 1.97 -9.18
CA VAL A 26 4.45 1.44 -10.06
C VAL A 26 4.20 1.70 -11.55
N LEU A 27 2.94 1.66 -11.99
CA LEU A 27 2.57 1.74 -13.41
C LEU A 27 1.43 2.72 -13.67
N GLY A 28 1.45 3.37 -14.83
CA GLY A 28 0.46 4.36 -15.24
C GLY A 28 0.70 5.73 -14.59
N TYR A 29 -0.37 6.47 -14.30
CA TYR A 29 -0.26 7.81 -13.70
C TYR A 29 0.36 7.74 -12.30
N PRO A 30 1.33 8.63 -11.99
CA PRO A 30 1.92 8.72 -10.65
C PRO A 30 0.86 8.97 -9.59
N PHE A 31 0.94 8.20 -8.51
CA PHE A 31 0.14 8.40 -7.31
C PHE A 31 1.06 8.33 -6.09
N PRO A 32 1.72 9.44 -5.72
CA PRO A 32 2.46 9.54 -4.48
C PRO A 32 1.48 9.67 -3.32
N GLY A 33 1.73 8.93 -2.24
CA GLY A 33 0.88 8.95 -1.07
C GLY A 33 1.47 8.24 0.13
N THR A 34 0.66 8.10 1.18
CA THR A 34 1.01 7.36 2.40
C THR A 34 -0.06 6.31 2.66
N VAL A 35 0.36 5.09 3.02
CA VAL A 35 -0.59 4.05 3.45
C VAL A 35 -1.24 4.49 4.76
N VAL A 36 -2.57 4.60 4.78
CA VAL A 36 -3.32 5.01 5.98
C VAL A 36 -4.15 3.87 6.58
N SER A 37 -4.39 2.80 5.83
CA SER A 37 -5.09 1.61 6.31
C SER A 37 -4.78 0.39 5.43
N THR A 38 -4.92 -0.81 5.99
CA THR A 38 -4.86 -2.08 5.25
C THR A 38 -6.03 -2.97 5.64
N PHE A 39 -6.50 -3.78 4.71
CA PHE A 39 -7.57 -4.74 4.95
C PHE A 39 -7.49 -5.93 4.00
N HIS A 40 -8.17 -7.02 4.35
CA HIS A 40 -8.33 -8.17 3.48
C HIS A 40 -9.71 -8.15 2.80
N THR A 41 -9.76 -8.48 1.53
CA THR A 41 -11.03 -8.76 0.83
C THR A 41 -11.68 -10.02 1.41
N LEU A 42 -12.93 -10.29 1.03
CA LEU A 42 -13.61 -11.56 1.36
C LEU A 42 -12.88 -12.80 0.78
N SER A 43 -12.03 -12.61 -0.24
CA SER A 43 -11.17 -13.65 -0.81
C SER A 43 -9.79 -13.74 -0.13
N GLY A 44 -9.57 -13.00 0.97
CA GLY A 44 -8.31 -13.02 1.72
C GLY A 44 -7.17 -12.22 1.10
N GLN A 45 -7.41 -11.45 0.04
CA GLN A 45 -6.37 -10.63 -0.60
C GLN A 45 -6.17 -9.33 0.15
N GLU A 46 -4.93 -8.99 0.47
CA GLU A 46 -4.59 -7.70 1.09
C GLU A 46 -4.79 -6.53 0.11
N ARG A 47 -5.27 -5.41 0.66
CA ARG A 47 -5.48 -4.14 -0.02
C ARG A 47 -4.96 -3.00 0.86
N PHE A 48 -4.42 -1.98 0.20
CA PHE A 48 -3.83 -0.82 0.83
C PHE A 48 -4.66 0.42 0.50
N VAL A 49 -5.10 1.14 1.52
CA VAL A 49 -5.69 2.47 1.37
C VAL A 49 -4.56 3.48 1.45
N VAL A 50 -4.40 4.29 0.41
CA VAL A 50 -3.36 5.32 0.31
C VAL A 50 -4.02 6.68 0.26
N GLU A 51 -3.59 7.58 1.14
CA GLU A 51 -3.90 9.00 1.07
C GLU A 51 -2.88 9.71 0.19
N ALA A 52 -3.35 10.40 -0.83
CA ALA A 52 -2.50 11.02 -1.82
C ALA A 52 -1.85 12.32 -1.31
N THR A 53 -0.58 12.52 -1.66
CA THR A 53 0.20 13.70 -1.24
C THR A 53 0.48 14.69 -2.37
N GLY A 54 0.22 14.30 -3.63
CA GLY A 54 0.38 15.16 -4.81
C GLY A 54 -0.58 16.36 -4.79
N GLU A 55 -0.10 17.52 -5.23
CA GLU A 55 -0.81 18.81 -5.09
C GLU A 55 -2.23 18.81 -5.68
N ALA A 56 -2.41 18.23 -6.87
CA ALA A 56 -3.68 18.23 -7.59
C ALA A 56 -4.78 17.34 -6.95
N TYR A 57 -4.40 16.44 -6.05
CA TYR A 57 -5.29 15.41 -5.50
C TYR A 57 -5.00 15.11 -4.02
N ARG A 58 -4.38 16.06 -3.32
CA ARG A 58 -3.97 15.91 -1.92
C ARG A 58 -5.18 15.56 -1.03
N GLY A 59 -5.02 14.56 -0.18
CA GLY A 59 -6.07 14.07 0.73
C GLY A 59 -7.06 13.10 0.08
N MET A 60 -6.96 12.84 -1.23
CA MET A 60 -7.75 11.81 -1.88
C MET A 60 -7.33 10.42 -1.40
N LEU A 61 -8.30 9.59 -1.03
CA LEU A 61 -8.08 8.19 -0.68
C LEU A 61 -8.28 7.30 -1.90
N HIS A 62 -7.37 6.34 -2.10
CA HIS A 62 -7.52 5.33 -3.14
C HIS A 62 -7.03 3.96 -2.66
N ILE A 63 -7.66 2.90 -3.15
CA ILE A 63 -7.38 1.51 -2.78
C ILE A 63 -6.50 0.87 -3.85
N PHE A 64 -5.43 0.20 -3.42
CA PHE A 64 -4.48 -0.47 -4.31
C PHE A 64 -4.24 -1.92 -3.90
N ASN A 65 -3.87 -2.73 -4.89
CA ASN A 65 -3.23 -4.02 -4.68
C ASN A 65 -1.74 -3.80 -4.33
N GLY A 66 -1.11 -4.77 -3.66
CA GLY A 66 0.30 -4.64 -3.24
C GLY A 66 1.29 -4.52 -4.40
N ASP A 67 1.06 -5.22 -5.49
CA ASP A 67 1.88 -5.17 -6.72
C ASP A 67 1.81 -3.82 -7.46
N GLN A 68 0.81 -3.00 -7.14
CA GLN A 68 0.64 -1.68 -7.72
C GLN A 68 1.44 -0.59 -6.99
N LEU A 69 2.02 -0.89 -5.82
CA LEU A 69 2.73 0.07 -4.99
C LEU A 69 4.22 -0.27 -4.84
N ARG A 70 5.04 0.76 -4.72
CA ARG A 70 6.43 0.69 -4.25
C ARG A 70 6.59 1.62 -3.06
N ALA A 71 7.21 1.12 -1.98
CA ALA A 71 7.65 1.98 -0.89
C ALA A 71 8.70 2.99 -1.42
N THR A 72 8.58 4.24 -1.03
CA THR A 72 9.61 5.26 -1.28
C THR A 72 10.43 5.44 0.01
N THR A 73 11.75 5.52 -0.10
CA THR A 73 12.67 5.57 1.05
C THR A 73 12.66 6.92 1.79
N GLU A 74 11.69 7.79 1.53
CA GLU A 74 11.58 9.09 2.21
C GLU A 74 10.89 8.93 3.57
N GLY A 75 11.59 8.35 4.55
CA GLY A 75 11.03 8.26 5.90
C GLY A 75 11.73 7.36 6.92
N THR A 76 12.91 6.80 6.64
CA THR A 76 13.67 6.02 7.65
C THR A 76 14.97 6.75 8.01
N ASP A 77 14.85 7.98 8.50
CA ASP A 77 15.88 8.62 9.33
C ASP A 77 15.25 9.75 10.15
N ARG A 78 14.59 9.39 11.26
CA ARG A 78 14.28 10.27 12.39
C ARG A 78 14.23 9.48 13.67
#